data_AF-A0A660VC19-F1
#
_entry.id   AF-A0A660VC19-F1
#
_cell.length_a   1.000
_cell.length_b   1.000
_cell.length_c   1.000
_cell.angle_alpha   90.00
_cell.angle_beta   90.00
_cell.angle_gamma   90.00
#
_symmetry.space_group_name_H-M   'P 1'
#
loop_
_entity.id
_entity.type
_entity.pdbx_description
1 polymer ?
#
loop_
_entity_poly.entity_id
_entity_poly.type
_entity_poly.pdbx_seq_one_letter_code
_entity_poly.pdbx_strand_id
1 'polypeptide(L)'
;MVLKGEVKDVGLAEVFQMLSASGREGTLTVASGQRKIHIWFGKGKIRLLREGGVSHTALGKILLRSGRIKPEHLTIALEEQRKSGKLLGQVLVERGFVKQ
;
A
#
# COMPACT_ATOMS: atom_id res chain seq x y z
N MET A 1 -1.21 20.42 -10.56
CA MET A 1 -0.30 21.54 -10.26
C MET A 1 1.02 20.94 -9.79
N VAL A 2 2.15 21.35 -10.38
CA VAL A 2 3.48 20.88 -10.00
C VAL A 2 4.10 21.96 -9.11
N LEU A 3 4.28 21.69 -7.83
CA LEU A 3 5.09 22.52 -6.94
C LEU A 3 6.56 22.10 -7.13
N LYS A 4 7.44 23.05 -7.45
CA LYS A 4 8.89 22.84 -7.62
C LYS A 4 9.64 23.87 -6.78
N GLY A 5 10.60 23.44 -5.96
CA GLY A 5 11.42 24.29 -5.10
C GLY A 5 12.57 23.51 -4.47
N GLU A 6 13.55 24.21 -3.89
CA GLU A 6 14.62 23.58 -3.10
C GLU A 6 14.13 23.29 -1.68
N VAL A 7 14.40 22.08 -1.17
CA VAL A 7 13.98 21.63 0.18
C VAL A 7 14.60 22.48 1.30
N LYS A 8 15.59 23.32 0.97
CA LYS A 8 16.22 24.27 1.91
C LYS A 8 15.30 25.46 2.23
N ASP A 9 14.42 25.83 1.30
CA ASP A 9 13.55 27.01 1.44
C ASP A 9 12.12 26.64 1.86
N VAL A 10 11.72 25.38 1.63
CA VAL A 10 10.41 24.86 2.01
C VAL A 10 10.58 23.54 2.74
N GLY A 11 10.28 23.54 4.03
CA GLY A 11 10.29 22.33 4.84
C GLY A 11 9.25 21.33 4.32
N LEU A 12 9.64 20.07 4.11
CA LEU A 12 8.72 19.00 3.68
C LEU A 12 7.49 18.87 4.60
N ALA A 13 7.67 19.16 5.89
CA ALA A 13 6.58 19.19 6.87
C ALA A 13 5.52 20.25 6.56
N GLU A 14 5.94 21.44 6.10
CA GLU A 14 5.04 22.53 5.75
C GLU A 14 4.24 22.20 4.49
N VAL A 15 4.88 21.56 3.50
CA VAL A 15 4.18 21.03 2.31
C VAL A 15 3.11 20.01 2.71
N PHE A 16 3.41 19.14 3.67
CA PHE A 16 2.43 18.16 4.16
C PHE A 16 1.26 18.85 4.87
N GLN A 17 1.54 19.81 5.76
CA GLN A 17 0.50 20.57 6.45
C GLN A 17 -0.40 21.30 5.47
N MET A 18 0.18 21.98 4.47
CA MET A 18 -0.58 22.68 3.44
C MET A 18 -1.44 21.73 2.61
N LEU A 19 -0.90 20.58 2.16
CA LEU A 19 -1.67 19.60 1.39
C LEU A 19 -2.80 18.99 2.22
N SER A 20 -2.54 18.62 3.47
CA SER A 20 -3.54 18.12 4.41
C SER A 20 -4.64 19.14 4.70
N ALA A 21 -4.29 20.42 4.89
CA ALA A 21 -5.25 21.50 5.14
C ALA A 21 -6.07 21.88 3.90
N SER A 22 -5.49 21.74 2.69
CA SER A 22 -6.16 22.11 1.44
C SER A 22 -7.33 21.19 1.05
N GLY A 23 -7.48 20.04 1.71
CA GLY A 23 -8.51 19.02 1.37
C GLY A 23 -8.32 18.35 0.00
N ARG A 24 -7.18 18.59 -0.67
CA ARG A 24 -6.90 18.04 -2.01
C ARG A 24 -6.48 16.58 -1.90
N GLU A 25 -7.12 15.72 -2.69
CA GLU A 25 -6.71 14.33 -2.82
C GLU A 25 -5.73 14.15 -3.99
N GLY A 26 -4.74 13.27 -3.83
CA GLY A 26 -3.76 13.01 -4.87
C GLY A 26 -2.46 12.41 -4.37
N THR A 27 -1.51 12.23 -5.29
CA THR A 27 -0.19 11.67 -4.98
C THR A 27 0.87 12.76 -5.01
N LEU A 28 1.49 13.00 -3.85
CA LEU A 28 2.75 13.74 -3.75
C LEU A 28 3.90 12.80 -4.08
N THR A 29 4.76 13.20 -5.01
CA THR A 29 5.99 12.49 -5.34
C THR A 29 7.18 13.26 -4.77
N VAL A 30 7.98 12.62 -3.93
CA VAL A 30 9.21 13.17 -3.35
C VAL A 30 10.39 12.40 -3.90
N ALA A 31 11.37 13.07 -4.50
CA ALA A 31 12.57 12.45 -5.05
C ALA A 31 13.84 13.06 -4.44
N SER A 32 14.82 12.21 -4.13
CA SER A 32 16.16 12.57 -3.68
C SER A 32 17.17 11.62 -4.32
N GLY A 33 17.96 12.14 -5.27
CA GLY A 33 18.83 11.32 -6.11
C GLY A 33 18.02 10.25 -6.88
N GLN A 34 18.41 8.98 -6.75
CA GLN A 34 17.69 7.84 -7.33
C GLN A 34 16.48 7.38 -6.51
N ARG A 35 16.32 7.87 -5.28
CA ARG A 35 15.24 7.43 -4.40
C ARG A 35 14.01 8.28 -4.64
N LYS A 36 12.90 7.63 -4.91
CA LYS A 36 11.61 8.27 -5.11
C LYS A 36 10.56 7.63 -4.20
N ILE A 37 9.75 8.47 -3.59
CA ILE A 37 8.71 8.08 -2.64
C ILE A 37 7.41 8.69 -3.15
N HIS A 38 6.37 7.89 -3.15
CA HIS A 38 5.02 8.33 -3.50
C HIS A 38 4.20 8.39 -2.21
N ILE A 39 3.41 9.44 -2.04
CA ILE A 39 2.63 9.65 -0.82
C ILE A 39 1.24 10.05 -1.27
N TRP A 40 0.26 9.21 -0.97
CA TRP A 40 -1.12 9.49 -1.29
C TRP A 40 -1.80 10.21 -0.14
N PHE A 41 -2.49 11.30 -0.46
CA PHE A 41 -3.34 12.09 0.42
C PHE A 41 -4.79 11.91 -0.01
N GLY A 42 -5.69 11.63 0.94
CA GLY A 42 -7.13 11.66 0.68
C GLY A 42 -7.96 11.11 1.84
N LYS A 43 -9.22 11.55 1.92
CA LYS A 43 -10.17 11.20 3.00
C LYS A 43 -9.59 11.40 4.41
N GLY A 44 -8.81 12.47 4.61
CA GLY A 44 -8.12 12.77 5.87
C GLY A 44 -7.02 11.77 6.25
N LYS A 45 -6.58 10.91 5.31
CA LYS A 45 -5.55 9.88 5.53
C LYS A 45 -4.34 10.17 4.65
N ILE A 46 -3.17 9.87 5.20
CA ILE A 46 -1.88 9.89 4.50
C ILE A 46 -1.38 8.46 4.39
N ARG A 47 -0.99 8.03 3.18
CA ARG A 47 -0.45 6.69 2.93
C ARG A 47 0.84 6.78 2.14
N LEU A 48 1.92 6.19 2.66
CA LEU A 48 3.17 6.06 1.93
C LEU A 48 3.06 4.91 0.92
N LEU A 49 3.17 5.24 -0.35
CA LEU A 49 3.24 4.34 -1.48
C LEU A 49 4.73 4.04 -1.76
N ARG A 50 5.14 2.81 -1.54
CA ARG A 50 6.53 2.39 -1.77
C ARG A 50 6.71 2.10 -3.26
N GLU A 51 7.59 2.82 -3.94
CA GLU A 51 8.01 2.50 -5.31
C GLU A 51 9.02 1.34 -5.23
N GLY A 52 8.78 0.28 -5.98
CA GLY A 52 9.44 -1.02 -5.80
C GLY A 52 8.50 -2.02 -5.13
N GLY A 53 8.09 -3.03 -5.91
CA GLY A 53 7.06 -3.98 -5.56
C GLY A 53 7.17 -4.52 -4.13
N VAL A 54 6.01 -4.70 -3.52
CA VAL A 54 5.75 -5.40 -2.27
C VAL A 54 6.81 -6.47 -1.95
N SER A 55 7.85 -6.09 -1.21
CA SER A 55 8.73 -7.02 -0.52
C SER A 55 8.59 -6.82 1.00
N HIS A 56 7.34 -6.71 1.45
CA HIS A 56 6.91 -7.49 2.59
C HIS A 56 6.40 -8.77 1.97
N THR A 57 7.04 -9.90 2.24
CA THR A 57 6.67 -11.21 1.67
C THR A 57 5.14 -11.32 1.64
N ALA A 58 4.53 -11.35 0.44
CA ALA A 58 3.08 -11.27 0.32
C ALA A 58 2.43 -12.30 1.25
N LEU A 59 1.32 -11.95 1.93
CA LEU A 59 0.67 -12.82 2.92
C LEU A 59 0.56 -14.27 2.44
N GLY A 60 0.16 -14.49 1.18
CA GLY A 60 0.13 -15.81 0.56
C GLY A 60 1.48 -16.54 0.53
N LYS A 61 2.58 -15.86 0.19
CA LYS A 61 3.94 -16.42 0.23
C LYS A 61 4.39 -16.77 1.65
N ILE A 62 4.06 -15.93 2.64
CA ILE A 62 4.35 -16.23 4.06
C ILE A 62 3.60 -17.50 4.48
N LEU A 63 2.30 -17.55 4.20
CA LEU A 63 1.44 -18.67 4.59
C LEU A 63 1.85 -19.97 3.90
N LEU A 64 2.21 -19.93 2.60
CA LEU A 64 2.78 -21.07 1.88
C LEU A 64 4.08 -21.55 2.50
N ARG A 65 5.05 -20.64 2.72
CA ARG A 65 6.35 -20.98 3.30
C ARG A 65 6.23 -21.54 4.71
N SER A 66 5.25 -21.08 5.49
CA SER A 66 4.96 -21.59 6.83
C SER A 66 4.14 -22.89 6.85
N GLY A 67 3.76 -23.43 5.69
CA GLY A 67 2.94 -24.65 5.59
C GLY A 67 1.50 -24.49 6.08
N ARG A 68 1.04 -23.26 6.33
CA ARG A 68 -0.33 -22.98 6.83
C ARG A 68 -1.39 -23.11 5.75
N ILE A 69 -1.00 -22.96 4.48
CA ILE A 69 -1.87 -23.17 3.33
C ILE A 69 -1.13 -23.97 2.25
N LYS A 70 -1.89 -24.64 1.39
CA LYS A 70 -1.38 -25.28 0.17
C LYS A 70 -1.42 -24.32 -1.02
N PRO A 71 -0.63 -24.56 -2.08
CA PRO A 71 -0.71 -23.79 -3.33
C PRO A 71 -2.14 -23.68 -3.86
N GLU A 72 -2.92 -24.77 -3.83
CA GLU A 72 -4.32 -24.76 -4.29
C GLU A 72 -5.20 -23.79 -3.50
N HIS A 73 -5.03 -23.72 -2.17
CA HIS A 73 -5.79 -22.82 -1.30
C HIS A 73 -5.51 -21.36 -1.65
N LEU A 74 -4.25 -21.02 -1.95
CA LEU A 74 -3.88 -19.67 -2.35
C LEU A 74 -4.49 -19.30 -3.71
N THR A 75 -4.47 -20.21 -4.69
CA THR A 75 -5.07 -19.99 -6.00
C THR A 75 -6.57 -19.70 -5.88
N ILE A 76 -7.31 -20.55 -5.15
CA ILE A 76 -8.75 -20.37 -4.93
C ILE A 76 -9.03 -19.03 -4.24
N ALA A 77 -8.26 -18.68 -3.21
CA ALA A 77 -8.44 -17.45 -2.47
C ALA A 77 -8.13 -16.20 -3.30
N LEU A 78 -7.15 -16.25 -4.20
CA LEU A 78 -6.83 -15.16 -5.12
C LEU A 78 -7.91 -14.95 -6.18
N GLU A 79 -8.48 -16.04 -6.72
CA GLU A 79 -9.61 -15.93 -7.66
C GLU A 79 -10.84 -15.30 -7.02
N GLU A 80 -11.17 -15.72 -5.79
CA GLU A 80 -12.29 -15.18 -5.02
C GLU A 80 -12.05 -13.72 -4.61
N GLN A 81 -10.82 -13.38 -4.19
CA GLN A 81 -10.43 -11.99 -3.93
C GLN A 81 -10.64 -11.12 -5.18
N ARG A 82 -10.28 -11.62 -6.38
CA ARG A 82 -10.45 -10.86 -7.63
C ARG A 82 -11.92 -10.63 -7.96
N LYS A 83 -12.79 -11.60 -7.67
CA LYS A 83 -14.24 -11.50 -7.92
C LYS A 83 -14.96 -10.62 -6.90
N SER A 84 -14.54 -10.68 -5.63
CA SER A 84 -15.25 -10.05 -4.51
C SER A 84 -14.66 -8.72 -4.06
N GLY A 85 -13.39 -8.44 -4.36
CA GLY A 85 -12.66 -7.29 -3.83
C GLY A 85 -12.28 -7.40 -2.34
N LYS A 86 -12.55 -8.55 -1.69
CA LYS A 86 -12.21 -8.78 -0.28
C LYS A 86 -10.69 -8.91 -0.05
N LEU A 87 -10.27 -8.76 1.22
CA LEU A 87 -8.88 -9.01 1.60
C LEU A 87 -8.54 -10.51 1.52
N LEU A 88 -7.34 -10.85 1.03
CA LEU A 88 -6.89 -12.24 0.89
C LEU A 88 -7.01 -13.03 2.20
N GLY A 89 -6.60 -12.43 3.33
CA GLY A 89 -6.71 -13.06 4.64
C GLY A 89 -8.15 -13.36 5.04
N GLN A 90 -9.09 -12.46 4.71
CA GLN A 90 -10.51 -12.68 4.98
C GLN A 90 -11.06 -13.85 4.16
N VAL A 91 -10.72 -13.92 2.87
CA VAL A 91 -11.13 -15.04 2.01
C VAL A 91 -10.56 -16.36 2.53
N LEU A 92 -9.29 -16.38 2.94
CA LEU A 92 -8.64 -17.57 3.49
C LEU A 92 -9.32 -18.08 4.78
N VAL A 93 -9.79 -17.18 5.64
CA VAL A 93 -10.54 -17.53 6.87
C VAL A 93 -11.96 -17.98 6.54
N GLU A 94 -12.70 -17.26 5.69
CA GLU A 94 -14.06 -17.61 5.27
C GLU A 94 -14.12 -18.99 4.58
N ARG A 95 -13.09 -19.35 3.81
CA ARG A 95 -12.97 -20.66 3.16
C ARG A 95 -12.48 -21.77 4.11
N GLY A 96 -12.11 -21.44 5.34
CA GLY A 96 -11.59 -22.39 6.32
C GLY A 96 -10.16 -22.88 6.05
N PHE A 97 -9.42 -22.20 5.16
CA PHE A 97 -8.03 -22.56 4.85
C PHE A 97 -7.05 -22.14 5.94
N VAL A 98 -7.41 -21.11 6.72
CA VAL A 98 -6.63 -20.61 7.86
C VAL A 98 -7.58 -20.30 9.01
N LYS A 99 -7.13 -20.51 10.25
CA LYS A 99 -7.86 -20.13 11.47
C LYS A 99 -7.26 -18.86 12.07
N GLN A 100 -8.10 -18.04 12.69
CA GLN A 100 -7.69 -16.83 13.38
C GLN A 100 -6.98 -17.14 14.71
#